data_AF-A0A953QZV8-F1
#
_entry.id   AF-A0A953QZV8-F1
#
_cell.length_a   1.000
_cell.length_b   1.000
_cell.length_c   1.000
_cell.angle_alpha   90.00
_cell.angle_beta   90.00
_cell.angle_gamma   90.00
#
_symmetry.space_group_name_H-M   'P 1'
#
loop_
_entity.id
_entity.type
_entity.pdbx_description
1 polymer ?
#
loop_
_entity_poly.entity_id
_entity_poly.type
_entity_poly.pdbx_seq_one_letter_code
_entity_poly.pdbx_strand_id
1 'polypeptide(L)'
;MQVVGGSGADHPLGASAFLCSRPNEESHEIALFANPMYAHVAFKVSTLAELRSFHARVLARKLPIKFSFNHGVSFAFYFDDPDGHTIEIYWPTGALESYRQPHAEPLDLTQPDEVLLAQVAHASA
;
A
#
# COMPACT_ATOMS: atom_id res chain seq x y z
N MET A 1 1.86 2.50 -20.92
CA MET A 1 1.61 1.39 -19.96
C MET A 1 2.75 0.41 -20.09
N GLN A 2 3.42 0.09 -18.99
CA GLN A 2 4.54 -0.86 -18.94
C GLN A 2 4.53 -1.63 -17.61
N VAL A 3 5.21 -2.78 -17.57
CA VAL A 3 5.47 -3.51 -16.32
C VAL A 3 6.62 -2.83 -15.58
N VAL A 4 6.43 -2.47 -14.32
CA VAL A 4 7.36 -1.69 -13.48
C VAL A 4 7.86 -2.46 -12.26
N GLY A 5 7.28 -3.62 -11.99
CA GLY A 5 7.62 -4.48 -10.86
C GLY A 5 6.85 -5.79 -10.92
N GLY A 6 7.14 -6.69 -9.98
CA GLY A 6 6.53 -8.01 -9.93
C GLY A 6 7.38 -9.01 -9.16
N SER A 7 6.85 -10.22 -9.06
CA SER A 7 7.50 -11.34 -8.37
C SER A 7 7.26 -12.66 -9.10
N GLY A 8 8.18 -13.61 -8.89
CA GLY A 8 8.05 -15.00 -9.36
C GLY A 8 7.11 -15.84 -8.49
N ALA A 9 6.83 -17.07 -8.93
CA ALA A 9 5.95 -18.01 -8.22
C ALA A 9 6.53 -18.50 -6.88
N ASP A 10 7.84 -18.38 -6.70
CA ASP A 10 8.60 -18.74 -5.51
C ASP A 10 8.62 -17.63 -4.44
N HIS A 11 8.21 -16.41 -4.79
CA HIS A 11 8.10 -15.31 -3.84
C HIS A 11 6.96 -15.58 -2.83
N PRO A 12 7.05 -15.16 -1.55
CA PRO A 12 5.98 -15.38 -0.56
C PRO A 12 4.60 -14.80 -0.95
N LEU A 13 4.59 -13.75 -1.76
CA LEU A 13 3.37 -13.15 -2.37
C LEU A 13 2.76 -14.03 -3.49
N GLY A 14 3.52 -14.97 -4.02
CA GLY A 14 3.29 -15.63 -5.29
C GLY A 14 3.64 -14.75 -6.49
N ALA A 15 3.35 -15.24 -7.69
CA ALA A 15 3.62 -14.49 -8.92
C ALA A 15 2.75 -13.22 -8.99
N SER A 16 3.37 -12.10 -9.35
CA SER A 16 2.69 -10.82 -9.49
C SER A 16 3.27 -9.95 -10.60
N ALA A 17 2.49 -9.00 -11.10
CA ALA A 17 2.94 -7.98 -12.03
C ALA A 17 2.32 -6.62 -11.67
N PHE A 18 3.16 -5.59 -11.60
CA PHE A 18 2.76 -4.20 -11.35
C PHE A 18 2.90 -3.41 -12.63
N LEU A 19 1.86 -2.70 -13.04
CA LEU A 19 1.77 -1.98 -14.30
C LEU A 19 1.52 -0.49 -14.06
N CYS A 20 2.23 0.36 -14.80
CA CYS A 20 2.07 1.81 -14.72
C CYS A 20 2.18 2.46 -16.10
N SER A 21 1.36 3.48 -16.38
CA SER A 21 1.51 4.33 -17.56
C SER A 21 2.44 5.52 -17.34
N ARG A 22 2.62 5.93 -16.08
CA ARG A 22 3.37 7.11 -15.62
C ARG A 22 4.33 6.76 -14.47
N PRO A 23 5.35 5.91 -14.74
CA PRO A 23 6.24 5.34 -13.72
C PRO A 23 7.04 6.37 -12.91
N ASN A 24 7.17 7.59 -13.41
CA ASN A 24 7.84 8.69 -12.72
C ASN A 24 6.92 9.44 -11.74
N GLU A 25 5.63 9.13 -11.74
CA GLU A 25 4.60 9.81 -10.93
C GLU A 25 3.86 8.87 -9.97
N GLU A 26 3.73 7.58 -10.33
CA GLU A 26 3.04 6.57 -9.54
C GLU A 26 3.79 5.25 -9.58
N SER A 27 3.79 4.53 -8.45
CA SER A 27 4.45 3.23 -8.36
C SER A 27 3.81 2.23 -9.30
N HIS A 28 2.47 2.19 -9.33
CA HIS A 28 1.67 1.37 -10.23
C HIS A 28 0.23 1.89 -10.24
N GLU A 29 -0.50 1.55 -11.30
CA GLU A 29 -1.93 1.82 -11.45
C GLU A 29 -2.74 0.53 -11.42
N ILE A 30 -2.11 -0.60 -11.79
CA ILE A 30 -2.71 -1.93 -11.75
C ILE A 30 -1.69 -2.90 -11.16
N ALA A 31 -2.12 -3.71 -10.20
CA ALA A 31 -1.36 -4.86 -9.71
C ALA A 31 -2.15 -6.14 -10.01
N LEU A 32 -1.48 -7.14 -10.57
CA LEU A 32 -2.02 -8.45 -10.87
C LEU A 32 -1.34 -9.46 -9.95
N PHE A 33 -2.13 -10.29 -9.28
CA PHE A 33 -1.64 -11.31 -8.36
C PHE A 33 -2.17 -12.67 -8.79
N ALA A 34 -1.30 -13.68 -8.80
CA ALA A 34 -1.73 -15.06 -8.99
C ALA A 34 -2.55 -15.58 -7.80
N ASN A 35 -2.26 -15.10 -6.58
CA ASN A 35 -3.06 -15.39 -5.41
C ASN A 35 -4.21 -14.35 -5.30
N PRO A 36 -5.48 -14.79 -5.43
CA PRO A 36 -6.63 -13.89 -5.44
C PRO A 36 -6.86 -13.18 -4.10
N MET A 37 -6.26 -13.65 -3.00
CA MET A 37 -6.40 -12.98 -1.69
C MET A 37 -5.83 -11.56 -1.67
N TYR A 38 -4.92 -11.24 -2.60
CA TYR A 38 -4.31 -9.92 -2.72
C TYR A 38 -5.03 -9.01 -3.71
N ALA A 39 -6.11 -9.47 -4.37
CA ALA A 39 -6.88 -8.60 -5.24
C ALA A 39 -7.69 -7.59 -4.40
N HIS A 40 -7.50 -6.30 -4.66
CA HIS A 40 -8.18 -5.21 -3.97
C HIS A 40 -8.36 -3.98 -4.87
N VAL A 41 -9.20 -3.06 -4.44
CA VAL A 41 -9.35 -1.73 -5.05
C VAL A 41 -8.72 -0.69 -4.15
N ALA A 42 -7.80 0.09 -4.71
CA ALA A 42 -7.03 1.09 -3.97
C ALA A 42 -7.49 2.52 -4.25
N PHE A 43 -7.62 3.32 -3.19
CA PHE A 43 -7.91 4.75 -3.28
C PHE A 43 -6.76 5.56 -2.70
N LYS A 44 -6.24 6.48 -3.52
CA LYS A 44 -5.20 7.42 -3.15
C LYS A 44 -5.78 8.57 -2.33
N VAL A 45 -5.11 8.95 -1.24
CA VAL A 45 -5.34 10.21 -0.52
C VAL A 45 -4.14 11.15 -0.68
N SER A 46 -4.36 12.45 -0.48
CA SER A 46 -3.36 13.48 -0.77
C SER A 46 -2.35 13.68 0.36
N THR A 47 -2.72 13.37 1.61
CA THR A 47 -1.86 13.59 2.78
C THR A 47 -1.85 12.42 3.76
N LEU A 48 -0.78 12.30 4.55
CA LEU A 48 -0.71 11.36 5.68
C LEU A 48 -1.85 11.61 6.68
N ALA A 49 -2.19 12.87 6.92
CA ALA A 49 -3.31 13.24 7.80
C ALA A 49 -4.65 12.69 7.29
N GLU A 50 -4.89 12.72 5.97
CA GLU A 50 -6.09 12.12 5.37
C GLU A 50 -6.11 10.61 5.52
N LEU A 51 -4.97 9.93 5.34
CA LEU A 51 -4.85 8.49 5.55
C LEU A 51 -5.25 8.11 6.98
N ARG A 52 -4.67 8.80 7.97
CA ARG A 52 -4.99 8.62 9.39
C ARG A 52 -6.45 8.92 9.71
N SER A 53 -6.97 10.01 9.15
CA SER A 53 -8.36 10.41 9.35
C SER A 53 -9.33 9.36 8.79
N PHE A 54 -9.03 8.78 7.62
CA PHE A 54 -9.83 7.69 7.05
C PHE A 54 -9.74 6.43 7.90
N HIS A 55 -8.53 6.03 8.31
CA HIS A 55 -8.30 4.90 9.20
C HIS A 55 -9.13 5.02 10.50
N ALA A 56 -9.11 6.19 11.14
CA ALA A 56 -9.90 6.46 12.34
C ALA A 56 -11.42 6.40 12.08
N ARG A 57 -11.90 6.87 10.93
CA ARG A 57 -13.32 6.78 10.54
C ARG A 57 -13.80 5.34 10.30
N VAL A 58 -12.92 4.46 9.81
CA VAL A 58 -13.20 3.03 9.61
C VAL A 58 -13.30 2.33 10.97
N LEU A 59 -12.36 2.58 11.87
CA LEU A 59 -12.40 2.07 13.25
C LEU A 59 -13.63 2.57 14.02
N ALA A 60 -14.00 3.84 13.88
CA ALA A 60 -15.20 4.41 14.52
C ALA A 60 -16.51 3.74 14.03
N ARG A 61 -16.51 3.17 12.82
CA ARG A 61 -17.61 2.36 12.26
C ARG A 61 -17.56 0.89 12.70
N LYS A 62 -16.58 0.51 13.52
CA LYS A 62 -16.36 -0.87 13.99
C LYS A 62 -16.06 -1.85 12.84
N LEU A 63 -15.52 -1.35 11.74
CA LEU A 63 -15.00 -2.19 10.67
C LEU A 63 -13.59 -2.66 11.05
N PRO A 64 -13.28 -3.96 10.95
CA PRO A 64 -11.95 -4.46 11.26
C PRO A 64 -10.94 -4.00 10.22
N ILE A 65 -9.77 -3.57 10.68
CA ILE A 65 -8.61 -3.34 9.82
C ILE A 65 -7.95 -4.70 9.62
N LYS A 66 -7.81 -5.12 8.36
CA LYS A 66 -7.20 -6.40 8.01
C LYS A 66 -5.69 -6.31 8.16
N PHE A 67 -5.11 -5.30 7.52
CA PHE A 67 -3.67 -5.09 7.45
C PHE A 67 -3.36 -3.60 7.36
N SER A 68 -2.16 -3.24 7.78
CA SER A 68 -1.55 -1.93 7.54
C SER A 68 -0.10 -2.16 7.15
N PHE A 69 0.31 -1.59 6.03
CA PHE A 69 1.63 -1.83 5.46
C PHE A 69 2.34 -0.54 5.06
N ASN A 70 3.65 -0.54 5.28
CA ASN A 70 4.60 0.34 4.66
C ASN A 70 5.10 -0.36 3.39
N HIS A 71 4.70 0.16 2.22
CA HIS A 71 5.17 -0.31 0.92
C HIS A 71 6.41 0.46 0.43
N GLY A 72 6.99 1.31 1.27
CA GLY A 72 8.09 2.21 0.94
C GLY A 72 7.61 3.39 0.10
N VAL A 73 7.05 3.11 -1.08
CA VAL A 73 6.44 4.10 -1.99
C VAL A 73 5.10 4.66 -1.47
N SER A 74 4.42 3.92 -0.59
CA SER A 74 3.15 4.30 0.02
C SER A 74 3.00 3.73 1.42
N PHE A 75 2.22 4.41 2.25
CA PHE A 75 1.60 3.83 3.43
C PHE A 75 0.15 3.49 3.12
N ALA A 76 -0.29 2.33 3.57
CA ALA A 76 -1.62 1.83 3.27
C ALA A 76 -2.24 1.07 4.44
N PHE A 77 -3.58 1.06 4.48
CA PHE A 77 -4.33 0.12 5.30
C PHE A 77 -5.50 -0.45 4.51
N TYR A 78 -5.96 -1.61 4.96
CA TYR A 78 -6.89 -2.46 4.24
C TYR A 78 -8.07 -2.84 5.14
N PHE A 79 -9.27 -2.80 4.58
CA PHE A 79 -10.51 -3.24 5.23
C PHE A 79 -11.46 -3.82 4.17
N ASP A 80 -12.47 -4.58 4.58
CA ASP A 80 -13.47 -5.09 3.64
C ASP A 80 -14.67 -4.15 3.52
N ASP A 81 -15.19 -4.01 2.31
CA ASP A 81 -16.50 -3.41 2.05
C ASP A 81 -17.64 -4.36 2.50
N PRO A 82 -18.92 -3.92 2.45
CA PRO A 82 -20.06 -4.75 2.86
C PRO A 82 -20.24 -6.04 2.06
N ASP A 83 -19.72 -6.10 0.83
CA ASP A 83 -19.81 -7.28 -0.05
C ASP A 83 -18.59 -8.22 0.12
N GLY A 84 -17.60 -7.81 0.92
CA GLY A 84 -16.38 -8.57 1.21
C GLY A 84 -15.22 -8.28 0.25
N HIS A 85 -15.31 -7.26 -0.60
CA HIS A 85 -14.17 -6.82 -1.40
C HIS A 85 -13.17 -6.07 -0.52
N THR A 86 -11.89 -6.39 -0.69
CA THR A 86 -10.84 -5.68 0.04
C THR A 86 -10.60 -4.30 -0.60
N ILE A 87 -10.67 -3.28 0.24
CA ILE A 87 -10.41 -1.88 -0.08
C ILE A 87 -9.08 -1.47 0.56
N GLU A 88 -8.21 -0.86 -0.23
CA GLU A 88 -7.00 -0.21 0.24
C GLU A 88 -7.19 1.31 0.23
N ILE A 89 -6.78 1.99 1.29
CA ILE A 89 -6.55 3.44 1.28
C ILE A 89 -5.06 3.66 1.42
N TYR A 90 -4.47 4.45 0.53
CA TYR A 90 -3.04 4.67 0.53
C TYR A 90 -2.65 6.14 0.36
N TRP A 91 -1.52 6.51 0.97
CA TRP A 91 -0.86 7.81 0.79
C TRP A 91 0.55 7.59 0.22
N PRO A 92 0.94 8.27 -0.88
CA PRO A 92 2.29 8.18 -1.41
C PRO A 92 3.29 8.90 -0.50
N THR A 93 4.41 8.24 -0.18
CA THR A 93 5.46 8.79 0.70
C THR A 93 6.43 9.70 -0.05
N GLY A 94 6.42 9.66 -1.38
CA GLY A 94 7.40 10.34 -2.25
C GLY A 94 8.67 9.51 -2.53
N ALA A 95 8.81 8.32 -1.94
CA ALA A 95 10.01 7.48 -2.10
C ALA A 95 9.98 6.57 -3.34
N LEU A 96 9.42 7.05 -4.46
CA LEU A 96 9.30 6.31 -5.72
C LEU A 96 10.65 5.79 -6.25
N GLU A 97 11.72 6.56 -6.06
CA GLU A 97 13.04 6.19 -6.56
C GLU A 97 13.72 5.12 -5.70
N SER A 98 13.48 5.13 -4.38
CA SER A 98 14.13 4.27 -3.39
C SER A 98 13.57 2.85 -3.30
N TYR A 99 12.32 2.64 -3.73
CA TYR A 99 11.63 1.36 -3.55
C TYR A 99 11.13 0.77 -4.87
N ARG A 100 10.99 -0.56 -4.89
CA ARG A 100 10.37 -1.33 -5.98
C ARG A 100 9.35 -2.29 -5.41
N GLN A 101 8.29 -2.55 -6.18
CA GLN A 101 7.23 -3.47 -5.77
C GLN A 101 7.51 -4.90 -6.28
N PRO A 102 7.19 -5.93 -5.47
CA PRO A 102 6.51 -5.85 -4.17
C PRO A 102 7.46 -5.53 -2.99
N HIS A 103 7.05 -4.61 -2.11
CA HIS A 103 7.69 -4.36 -0.81
C HIS A 103 6.59 -4.17 0.24
N ALA A 104 6.71 -4.78 1.42
CA ALA A 104 5.72 -4.64 2.48
C ALA A 104 6.33 -4.91 3.86
N GLU A 105 6.31 -3.89 4.71
CA GLU A 105 6.66 -3.98 6.12
C GLU A 105 5.45 -3.63 7.01
N PRO A 106 5.33 -4.19 8.22
CA PRO A 106 4.25 -3.85 9.14
C PRO A 106 4.21 -2.34 9.44
N LEU A 107 3.01 -1.76 9.43
CA LEU A 107 2.81 -0.34 9.73
C LEU A 107 1.80 -0.18 10.87
N ASP A 108 2.17 0.56 11.91
CA ASP A 108 1.27 0.95 12.99
C ASP A 108 0.85 2.41 12.85
N LEU A 109 -0.28 2.65 12.19
CA LEU A 109 -0.85 3.97 11.96
C LEU A 109 -1.30 4.70 13.26
N THR A 110 -1.15 4.10 14.43
CA THR A 110 -1.38 4.81 15.71
C THR A 110 -0.16 5.60 16.17
N GLN A 111 1.04 5.28 15.67
CA GLN A 111 2.28 5.96 16.03
C GLN A 111 2.32 7.41 15.53
N PRO A 112 3.15 8.28 16.14
CA PRO A 112 3.35 9.65 15.66
C PRO A 112 3.93 9.70 14.23
N ASP A 113 3.59 10.75 13.48
CA ASP A 113 4.02 10.91 12.08
C ASP A 113 5.55 10.87 11.92
N GLU A 114 6.30 11.44 12.86
CA GLU A 114 7.77 11.39 12.84
C GLU A 114 8.32 9.95 12.87
N VAL A 115 7.67 9.04 13.60
CA VAL A 115 8.06 7.63 13.68
C VAL A 115 7.70 6.91 12.40
N LEU A 116 6.53 7.20 11.82
CA LEU A 116 6.12 6.63 10.54
C LEU A 116 7.08 7.06 9.43
N LEU A 117 7.31 8.37 9.29
CA LEU A 117 8.16 8.92 8.24
C LEU A 117 9.62 8.44 8.35
N ALA A 118 10.11 8.20 9.57
CA ALA A 118 11.41 7.59 9.77
C ALA A 118 11.51 6.20 9.11
N GLN A 119 10.45 5.39 9.11
CA GLN A 119 10.47 4.03 8.51
C GLN A 119 10.77 4.07 7.00
N VAL A 120 10.33 5.12 6.29
CA VAL A 120 10.59 5.28 4.85
C VAL A 120 12.03 5.69 4.58
N ALA A 121 12.61 6.51 5.44
CA ALA A 121 13.97 7.02 5.28
C ALA A 121 15.06 5.95 5.47
N HIS A 122 14.78 4.91 6.26
CA HIS A 122 15.79 3.92 6.66
C HIS A 122 15.95 2.74 5.69
N ALA A 123 15.00 2.45 4.81
CA ALA A 123 15.12 1.32 3.88
C ALA A 123 15.77 1.67 2.51
N SER A 124 16.53 2.77 2.45
CA SER A 124 17.41 3.12 1.32
C SER A 124 18.87 2.64 1.50
N ALA A 125 19.09 1.49 2.14
CA ALA A 125 20.42 0.89 2.35
C ALA A 125 20.53 -0.50 1.72
#